data_AF-A0AAD7RVH3-F1
#
_entry.id   AF-A0AAD7RVH3-F1
#
_cell.length_a   1.000
_cell.length_b   1.000
_cell.length_c   1.000
_cell.angle_alpha   90.00
_cell.angle_beta   90.00
_cell.angle_gamma   90.00
#
_symmetry.space_group_name_H-M   'P 1'
#
loop_
_entity.id
_entity.type
_entity.pdbx_description
1 polymer ?
#
loop_
_entity_poly.entity_id
_entity_poly.type
_entity_poly.pdbx_seq_one_letter_code
_entity_poly.pdbx_strand_id
1 'polypeptide(L)'
;MAEDSGQPQEMQLNSGYIRDLSGQKQTQAEEAKQAAVEILKDALEKGMYGFPVSFHYTCSEPVDPYKFCCIPTQTFLRDLLETMQKVVFKEDEDPEESYTFAYVCPREDSSPTVYLCKAFWDAPDHLCIDSKPGTLIHEVSHLLGTEDVYYELMVVELYENYGTLLGRSCCVQGEDGAWHYREEVAQINANSLEHEFETVLNHNGEYRNGKHSCCGETKKHSVCRWRETAHYHLHERFNHHKVERKLCKKHPTEVRKYTKIKNRACRTS
;
A
#
# COMPACT_ATOMS: atom_id res chain seq x y z
N MET A 1 -32.74 -18.65 -28.13
CA MET A 1 -32.41 -17.83 -26.95
C MET A 1 -30.90 -17.75 -26.92
N ALA A 2 -30.36 -16.57 -27.18
CA ALA A 2 -28.94 -16.34 -27.35
C ALA A 2 -28.23 -16.42 -26.00
N GLU A 3 -27.14 -17.18 -25.95
CA GLU A 3 -26.20 -17.23 -24.83
C GLU A 3 -25.31 -15.98 -24.93
N ASP A 4 -25.52 -15.04 -24.01
CA ASP A 4 -24.66 -13.88 -23.80
C ASP A 4 -23.41 -14.36 -23.06
N SER A 5 -22.39 -14.72 -23.83
CA SER A 5 -21.05 -15.00 -23.33
C SER A 5 -20.35 -13.66 -23.12
N GLY A 6 -20.53 -13.10 -21.92
CA GLY A 6 -19.82 -11.91 -21.46
C GLY A 6 -18.30 -12.17 -21.49
N GLN A 7 -17.66 -11.76 -22.58
CA GLN A 7 -16.21 -11.68 -22.64
C GLN A 7 -15.73 -10.64 -21.61
N PRO A 8 -14.61 -10.88 -20.90
CA PRO A 8 -14.01 -9.87 -20.05
C PRO A 8 -13.70 -8.64 -20.91
N GLN A 9 -14.24 -7.48 -20.53
CA GLN A 9 -13.90 -6.23 -21.19
C GLN A 9 -12.41 -5.99 -20.98
N GLU A 10 -11.64 -6.10 -22.07
CA GLU A 10 -10.23 -5.74 -22.10
C GLU A 10 -10.14 -4.24 -21.76
N MET A 11 -9.59 -3.92 -20.60
CA MET A 11 -9.47 -2.56 -20.11
C MET A 11 -8.52 -1.77 -21.03
N GLN A 12 -9.09 -1.03 -21.97
CA GLN A 12 -8.38 -0.20 -22.92
C GLN A 12 -7.93 1.09 -22.22
N LEU A 13 -6.64 1.20 -21.94
CA LEU A 13 -6.01 2.47 -21.62
C LEU A 13 -6.24 3.41 -22.81
N ASN A 14 -6.90 4.55 -22.57
CA ASN A 14 -7.25 5.49 -23.63
C ASN A 14 -5.99 6.23 -24.07
N SER A 15 -5.27 5.64 -25.04
CA SER A 15 -3.89 6.02 -25.39
C SER A 15 -3.72 7.46 -25.88
N GLY A 16 -4.80 8.17 -26.19
CA GLY A 16 -4.78 9.56 -26.64
C GLY A 16 -4.39 10.59 -25.57
N TYR A 17 -4.53 10.25 -24.28
CA TYR A 17 -4.22 11.14 -23.15
C TYR A 17 -2.90 10.81 -22.45
N ILE A 18 -2.32 9.65 -22.73
CA ILE A 18 -1.11 9.16 -22.08
C ILE A 18 0.13 9.69 -22.81
N ARG A 19 1.05 10.29 -22.07
CA ARG A 19 2.28 10.90 -22.61
C ARG A 19 3.51 10.57 -21.77
N ASP A 20 4.67 10.56 -22.42
CA ASP A 20 5.94 10.51 -21.71
C ASP A 20 6.18 11.84 -20.99
N LEU A 21 6.72 11.79 -19.77
CA LEU A 21 7.08 12.98 -19.03
C LEU A 21 8.24 13.72 -19.70
N SER A 22 8.19 15.05 -19.63
CA SER A 22 9.31 15.91 -20.03
C SER A 22 9.38 17.18 -19.17
N GLY A 23 10.55 17.81 -19.15
CA GLY A 23 10.76 19.10 -18.48
C GLY A 23 10.45 19.06 -16.99
N GLN A 24 9.67 20.04 -16.51
CA GLN A 24 9.39 20.22 -15.09
C GLN A 24 8.67 19.03 -14.45
N LYS A 25 7.70 18.42 -15.15
CA LYS A 25 6.94 17.28 -14.61
C LYS A 25 7.83 16.05 -14.43
N GLN A 26 8.77 15.83 -15.35
CA GLN A 26 9.77 14.77 -15.21
C GLN A 26 10.65 15.00 -13.98
N THR A 27 11.15 16.23 -13.79
CA THR A 27 11.95 16.58 -12.60
C THR A 27 11.16 16.35 -11.31
N GLN A 28 9.90 16.81 -11.25
CA GLN A 28 9.05 16.64 -10.06
C GLN A 28 8.77 15.17 -9.73
N ALA A 29 8.50 14.34 -10.76
CA ALA A 29 8.27 12.91 -10.57
C ALA A 29 9.53 12.19 -10.05
N GLU A 30 10.70 12.51 -10.61
CA GLU A 30 11.98 11.93 -10.14
C GLU A 30 12.37 12.42 -8.74
N GLU A 31 12.10 13.68 -8.39
CA GLU A 31 12.30 14.20 -7.02
C GLU A 31 11.38 13.49 -6.01
N ALA A 32 10.11 13.27 -6.37
CA ALA A 32 9.18 12.51 -5.54
C ALA A 32 9.62 11.05 -5.37
N LYS A 33 10.09 10.40 -6.45
CA LYS A 33 10.65 9.05 -6.43
C LYS A 33 11.87 8.99 -5.52
N GLN A 34 12.78 9.94 -5.64
CA GLN A 34 13.97 10.01 -4.79
C GLN A 34 13.59 10.19 -3.31
N ALA A 35 12.62 11.05 -3.01
CA ALA A 35 12.09 11.22 -1.65
C ALA A 35 11.52 9.90 -1.10
N ALA A 36 10.70 9.19 -1.87
CA ALA A 36 10.16 7.87 -1.47
C ALA A 36 11.27 6.84 -1.24
N VAL A 37 12.27 6.78 -2.12
CA VAL A 37 13.46 5.92 -1.97
C VAL A 37 14.22 6.21 -0.68
N GLU A 38 14.44 7.49 -0.34
CA GLU A 38 15.13 7.90 0.88
C GLU A 38 14.34 7.51 2.14
N ILE A 39 13.02 7.71 2.13
CA ILE A 39 12.12 7.31 3.22
C ILE A 39 12.18 5.79 3.45
N LEU A 40 12.07 4.98 2.39
CA LEU A 40 12.11 3.52 2.48
C LEU A 40 13.47 3.02 2.98
N LYS A 41 14.57 3.60 2.50
CA LYS A 41 15.93 3.28 2.99
C LYS A 41 16.08 3.60 4.47
N ASP A 42 15.63 4.79 4.89
CA ASP A 42 15.75 5.23 6.26
C ASP A 42 14.88 4.37 7.21
N ALA A 43 13.69 3.95 6.77
CA ALA A 43 12.86 2.99 7.49
C ALA A 43 13.54 1.63 7.65
N LEU A 44 14.17 1.11 6.60
CA LEU A 44 14.96 -0.11 6.66
C LEU A 44 16.17 0.02 7.61
N GLU A 45 16.91 1.13 7.54
CA GLU A 45 18.07 1.41 8.42
C GLU A 45 17.67 1.49 9.90
N LYS A 46 16.50 2.06 10.18
CA LYS A 46 15.96 2.23 11.54
C LYS A 46 15.23 1.00 12.07
N GLY A 47 15.10 -0.07 11.28
CA GLY A 47 14.39 -1.28 11.69
C GLY A 47 12.87 -1.11 11.76
N MET A 48 12.30 -0.20 10.95
CA MET A 48 10.86 0.10 10.91
C MET A 48 10.11 -0.92 10.06
N TYR A 49 10.22 -2.18 10.45
CA TYR A 49 9.53 -3.31 9.85
C TYR A 49 9.28 -4.37 10.93
N GLY A 50 8.23 -5.16 10.74
CA GLY A 50 7.95 -6.30 11.59
C GLY A 50 8.40 -7.63 11.00
N PHE A 51 8.19 -8.67 11.79
CA PHE A 51 8.31 -10.04 11.33
C PHE A 51 6.91 -10.55 10.93
N PRO A 52 6.84 -11.52 10.00
CA PRO A 52 5.64 -12.34 9.84
C PRO A 52 5.22 -12.89 11.20
N VAL A 53 3.98 -12.64 11.60
CA VAL A 53 3.46 -13.17 12.85
C VAL A 53 2.30 -14.09 12.58
N SER A 54 2.38 -15.28 13.18
CA SER A 54 1.28 -16.25 13.26
C SER A 54 0.71 -16.16 14.67
N PHE A 55 -0.59 -15.94 14.82
CA PHE A 55 -1.31 -16.10 16.08
C PHE A 55 -2.37 -17.21 15.92
N HIS A 56 -2.90 -17.67 17.05
CA HIS A 56 -4.09 -18.51 17.15
C HIS A 56 -5.05 -17.82 18.12
N TYR A 57 -6.28 -17.53 17.70
CA TYR A 57 -7.34 -17.07 18.61
C TYR A 57 -8.28 -18.23 18.95
N THR A 58 -8.34 -18.60 20.22
CA THR A 58 -9.51 -19.27 20.78
C THR A 58 -10.47 -18.19 21.28
N CYS A 59 -11.73 -18.31 20.88
CA CYS A 59 -12.77 -17.27 20.91
C CYS A 59 -13.29 -16.88 22.31
N SER A 60 -12.43 -16.81 23.33
CA SER A 60 -12.87 -16.75 24.73
C SER A 60 -12.39 -15.57 25.57
N GLU A 61 -11.52 -14.69 25.08
CA GLU A 61 -11.12 -13.48 25.84
C GLU A 61 -11.20 -12.20 25.00
N PRO A 62 -11.76 -11.10 25.56
CA PRO A 62 -11.78 -9.81 24.91
C PRO A 62 -10.36 -9.23 24.93
N VAL A 63 -9.74 -9.13 23.76
CA VAL A 63 -8.47 -8.42 23.60
C VAL A 63 -8.77 -6.97 23.26
N ASP A 64 -8.16 -6.06 24.00
CA ASP A 64 -8.20 -4.63 23.66
C ASP A 64 -7.75 -4.45 22.20
N PRO A 65 -8.51 -3.73 21.37
CA PRO A 65 -8.21 -3.61 19.95
C PRO A 65 -6.89 -2.84 19.76
N TYR A 66 -5.82 -3.56 19.42
CA TYR A 66 -4.57 -2.96 18.96
C TYR A 66 -4.81 -2.35 17.58
N LYS A 67 -4.82 -1.01 17.51
CA LYS A 67 -4.98 -0.25 16.29
C LYS A 67 -3.61 0.05 15.69
N PHE A 68 -3.23 -0.67 14.65
CA PHE A 68 -2.08 -0.31 13.80
C PHE A 68 -2.48 -0.40 12.34
N CYS A 69 -1.88 0.44 11.49
CA CYS A 69 -2.31 0.59 10.11
C CYS A 69 -1.70 -0.50 9.23
N CYS A 70 -0.38 -0.69 9.30
CA CYS A 70 0.32 -1.73 8.56
C CYS A 70 1.61 -2.16 9.27
N ILE A 71 1.98 -3.44 9.17
CA ILE A 71 3.30 -3.94 9.57
C ILE A 71 3.99 -4.50 8.33
N PRO A 72 4.75 -3.69 7.58
CA PRO A 72 5.49 -4.21 6.44
C PRO A 72 6.63 -5.11 6.94
N THR A 73 6.91 -6.18 6.21
CA THR A 73 8.08 -7.03 6.49
C THR A 73 9.34 -6.39 5.92
N GLN A 74 10.50 -6.80 6.43
CA GLN A 74 11.78 -6.34 5.88
C GLN A 74 11.92 -6.68 4.40
N THR A 75 11.54 -7.90 4.00
CA THR A 75 11.59 -8.34 2.60
C THR A 75 10.70 -7.48 1.73
N PHE A 76 9.46 -7.23 2.15
CA PHE A 76 8.53 -6.38 1.42
C PHE A 76 9.09 -4.95 1.22
N LEU A 77 9.66 -4.32 2.26
CA LEU A 77 10.27 -2.99 2.11
C LEU A 77 11.48 -3.00 1.16
N ARG A 78 12.26 -4.08 1.11
CA ARG A 78 13.38 -4.22 0.17
C ARG A 78 12.89 -4.37 -1.26
N ASP A 79 11.88 -5.21 -1.49
CA ASP A 79 11.27 -5.42 -2.80
C ASP A 79 10.59 -4.14 -3.30
N LEU A 80 9.94 -3.40 -2.39
CA LEU A 80 9.32 -2.11 -2.68
C LEU A 80 10.38 -1.07 -3.07
N LEU A 81 11.48 -1.01 -2.33
CA LEU A 81 12.61 -0.13 -2.64
C LEU A 81 13.23 -0.46 -4.01
N GLU A 82 13.42 -1.75 -4.31
CA GLU A 82 13.96 -2.19 -5.60
C GLU A 82 13.01 -1.86 -6.76
N THR A 83 11.71 -2.09 -6.56
CA THR A 83 10.69 -1.80 -7.56
C THR A 83 10.56 -0.29 -7.79
N MET A 84 10.54 0.51 -6.71
CA MET A 84 10.55 1.97 -6.75
C MET A 84 11.72 2.51 -7.59
N GLN A 85 12.90 1.91 -7.51
CA GLN A 85 14.05 2.34 -8.33
C GLN A 85 13.84 2.07 -9.82
N LYS A 86 13.14 0.99 -10.18
CA LYS A 86 12.91 0.55 -11.56
C LYS A 86 11.72 1.23 -12.23
N VAL A 87 10.79 1.82 -11.46
CA VAL A 87 9.58 2.40 -12.05
C VAL A 87 9.89 3.53 -13.01
N VAL A 88 9.14 3.57 -14.11
CA VAL A 88 9.10 4.67 -15.07
C VAL A 88 7.76 5.40 -14.94
N PHE A 89 7.76 6.69 -15.25
CA PHE A 89 6.58 7.53 -15.13
C PHE A 89 6.03 7.93 -16.49
N LYS A 90 4.70 7.89 -16.58
CA LYS A 90 3.94 8.51 -17.66
C LYS A 90 2.94 9.48 -17.06
N GLU A 91 2.56 10.49 -17.83
CA GLU A 91 1.44 11.33 -17.47
C GLU A 91 0.17 10.84 -18.16
N ASP A 92 -0.94 10.91 -17.43
CA ASP A 92 -2.28 10.81 -17.98
C ASP A 92 -3.00 12.17 -17.82
N GLU A 93 -3.30 12.81 -18.95
CA GLU A 93 -4.01 14.09 -19.00
C GLU A 93 -5.53 13.93 -19.17
N ASP A 94 -6.08 12.72 -19.03
CA ASP A 94 -7.53 12.48 -19.16
C ASP A 94 -8.31 13.37 -18.18
N PRO A 95 -9.22 14.24 -18.66
CA PRO A 95 -10.05 15.08 -17.79
C PRO A 95 -10.90 14.28 -16.79
N GLU A 96 -11.27 13.04 -17.12
CA GLU A 96 -12.02 12.15 -16.24
C GLU A 96 -11.20 11.71 -15.01
N GLU A 97 -9.87 11.72 -15.14
CA GLU A 97 -8.90 11.39 -14.09
C GLU A 97 -8.44 12.63 -13.29
N SER A 98 -9.18 13.75 -13.38
CA SER A 98 -8.78 15.03 -12.75
C SER A 98 -8.69 15.00 -11.22
N TYR A 99 -9.35 14.04 -10.56
CA TYR A 99 -9.26 13.80 -9.11
C TYR A 99 -8.32 12.65 -8.75
N THR A 100 -7.76 11.98 -9.74
CA THR A 100 -6.83 10.87 -9.57
C THR A 100 -5.44 11.43 -9.32
N PHE A 101 -4.75 10.86 -8.35
CA PHE A 101 -3.34 11.12 -8.10
C PHE A 101 -2.51 10.32 -9.11
N ALA A 102 -2.63 9.01 -9.05
CA ALA A 102 -1.90 8.12 -9.92
C ALA A 102 -2.63 6.77 -10.02
N TYR A 103 -2.14 5.95 -10.94
CA TYR A 103 -2.56 4.55 -11.04
C TYR A 103 -1.42 3.68 -11.59
N VAL A 104 -1.52 2.38 -11.35
CA VAL A 104 -0.72 1.36 -12.05
C VAL A 104 -1.60 0.31 -12.70
N CYS A 105 -1.08 -0.28 -13.77
CA CYS A 105 -1.67 -1.45 -14.42
C CYS A 105 -0.62 -2.57 -14.40
N PRO A 106 -0.59 -3.41 -13.37
CA PRO A 106 0.36 -4.52 -13.29
C PRO A 106 0.13 -5.48 -14.47
N ARG A 107 1.12 -5.60 -15.36
CA ARG A 107 1.15 -6.61 -16.43
C ARG A 107 2.49 -7.35 -16.35
N GLU A 108 2.45 -8.68 -16.45
CA GLU A 108 3.62 -9.56 -16.22
C GLU A 108 4.82 -9.27 -17.14
N ASP A 109 4.55 -8.68 -18.30
CA ASP A 109 5.43 -8.52 -19.44
C ASP A 109 5.69 -7.03 -19.80
N SER A 110 5.33 -6.11 -18.91
CA SER A 110 5.55 -4.67 -19.08
C SER A 110 6.56 -4.09 -18.09
N SER A 111 7.25 -3.02 -18.49
CA SER A 111 8.03 -2.22 -17.56
C SER A 111 7.13 -1.68 -16.44
N PRO A 112 7.57 -1.70 -15.17
CA PRO A 112 6.78 -1.17 -14.06
C PRO A 112 6.53 0.33 -14.29
N THR A 113 5.30 0.67 -14.65
CA THR A 113 4.94 2.02 -15.10
C THR A 113 3.88 2.58 -14.16
N VAL A 114 4.16 3.77 -13.61
CA VAL A 114 3.20 4.54 -12.83
C VAL A 114 2.68 5.68 -13.70
N TYR A 115 1.36 5.79 -13.78
CA TYR A 115 0.68 6.86 -14.52
C TYR A 115 0.29 7.95 -13.53
N LEU A 116 0.86 9.14 -13.71
CA LEU A 116 0.65 10.30 -12.85
C LEU A 116 -0.43 11.19 -13.45
N CYS A 117 -1.46 11.45 -12.66
CA CYS A 117 -2.63 12.22 -13.05
C CYS A 117 -2.60 13.62 -12.42
N LYS A 118 -3.63 14.42 -12.69
CA LYS A 118 -3.67 15.84 -12.32
C LYS A 118 -3.49 16.09 -10.82
N ALA A 119 -4.09 15.30 -9.94
CA ALA A 119 -4.04 15.56 -8.50
C ALA A 119 -2.65 15.35 -7.90
N PHE A 120 -1.81 14.51 -8.52
CA PHE A 120 -0.44 14.29 -8.07
C PHE A 120 0.43 15.54 -8.20
N TRP A 121 0.26 16.31 -9.27
CA TRP A 121 1.08 17.50 -9.49
C TRP A 121 0.87 18.58 -8.42
N ASP A 122 -0.36 18.69 -7.91
CA ASP A 122 -0.76 19.62 -6.85
C ASP A 122 -0.47 19.08 -5.42
N ALA A 123 -0.01 17.83 -5.30
CA ALA A 123 0.24 17.19 -4.01
C ALA A 123 1.51 17.73 -3.32
N PRO A 124 1.61 17.68 -1.98
CA PRO A 124 2.81 18.09 -1.26
C PRO A 124 4.06 17.26 -1.64
N ASP A 125 5.22 17.93 -1.77
CA ASP A 125 6.50 17.27 -2.09
C ASP A 125 7.18 16.60 -0.89
N HIS A 126 6.75 16.92 0.32
CA HIS A 126 7.25 16.34 1.56
C HIS A 126 6.26 15.30 2.08
N LEU A 127 6.77 14.30 2.81
CA LEU A 127 5.93 13.24 3.37
C LEU A 127 4.92 13.83 4.34
N CYS A 128 3.65 13.72 3.99
CA CYS A 128 2.47 14.05 4.80
C CYS A 128 1.28 13.35 4.15
N ILE A 129 0.07 13.51 4.69
CA ILE A 129 -1.13 12.89 4.13
C ILE A 129 -1.31 13.28 2.65
N ASP A 130 -1.55 12.28 1.80
CA ASP A 130 -1.75 12.38 0.35
C ASP A 130 -0.62 13.14 -0.36
N SER A 131 0.62 12.88 0.04
CA SER A 131 1.81 13.50 -0.53
C SER A 131 2.29 12.78 -1.80
N LYS A 132 3.10 13.46 -2.63
CA LYS A 132 3.75 12.82 -3.78
C LYS A 132 4.55 11.56 -3.37
N PRO A 133 5.47 11.58 -2.39
CA PRO A 133 6.19 10.38 -1.99
C PRO A 133 5.29 9.29 -1.39
N GLY A 134 4.24 9.65 -0.62
CA GLY A 134 3.29 8.68 -0.09
C GLY A 134 2.46 8.01 -1.17
N THR A 135 1.98 8.78 -2.16
CA THR A 135 1.31 8.26 -3.36
C THR A 135 2.21 7.29 -4.12
N LEU A 136 3.51 7.59 -4.28
CA LEU A 136 4.40 6.64 -4.95
C LEU A 136 4.58 5.36 -4.13
N ILE A 137 4.72 5.44 -2.80
CA ILE A 137 4.78 4.26 -1.92
C ILE A 137 3.52 3.41 -2.10
N HIS A 138 2.35 4.06 -2.17
CA HIS A 138 1.06 3.43 -2.44
C HIS A 138 1.06 2.69 -3.78
N GLU A 139 1.24 3.41 -4.89
CA GLU A 139 1.09 2.86 -6.24
C GLU A 139 2.11 1.77 -6.57
N VAL A 140 3.36 1.97 -6.17
CA VAL A 140 4.41 1.00 -6.44
C VAL A 140 4.19 -0.28 -5.64
N SER A 141 3.49 -0.21 -4.50
CA SER A 141 3.14 -1.42 -3.75
C SER A 141 2.19 -2.35 -4.52
N HIS A 142 1.32 -1.81 -5.38
CA HIS A 142 0.42 -2.64 -6.21
C HIS A 142 1.19 -3.51 -7.20
N LEU A 143 2.36 -3.08 -7.65
CA LEU A 143 3.25 -3.88 -8.49
C LEU A 143 3.81 -5.10 -7.75
N LEU A 144 3.74 -5.11 -6.42
CA LEU A 144 4.08 -6.24 -5.56
C LEU A 144 2.85 -7.06 -5.12
N GLY A 145 1.67 -6.73 -5.64
CA GLY A 145 0.43 -7.45 -5.35
C GLY A 145 -0.31 -6.99 -4.11
N THR A 146 -0.08 -5.76 -3.62
CA THR A 146 -1.01 -5.15 -2.65
C THR A 146 -2.35 -4.85 -3.33
N GLU A 147 -3.42 -4.87 -2.54
CA GLU A 147 -4.76 -4.51 -2.99
C GLU A 147 -5.27 -3.28 -2.21
N ASP A 148 -6.26 -2.59 -2.79
CA ASP A 148 -6.95 -1.48 -2.14
C ASP A 148 -8.21 -1.95 -1.46
N VAL A 149 -8.08 -2.27 -0.18
CA VAL A 149 -9.16 -2.95 0.54
C VAL A 149 -9.96 -1.93 1.35
N TYR A 150 -9.37 -1.18 2.29
CA TYR A 150 -10.08 -0.13 3.07
C TYR A 150 -9.16 1.00 3.63
N TYR A 151 -9.77 2.15 4.00
CA TYR A 151 -9.11 3.25 4.74
C TYR A 151 -9.27 3.12 6.28
N GLU A 152 -10.13 2.20 6.73
CA GLU A 152 -10.44 2.01 8.14
C GLU A 152 -9.36 1.20 8.85
N LEU A 153 -9.12 1.53 10.13
CA LEU A 153 -8.23 0.79 11.02
C LEU A 153 -8.62 -0.70 11.01
N MET A 154 -7.72 -1.55 10.52
CA MET A 154 -8.02 -2.97 10.35
C MET A 154 -7.90 -3.72 11.67
N VAL A 155 -8.79 -4.70 11.84
CA VAL A 155 -8.67 -5.74 12.86
C VAL A 155 -7.78 -6.84 12.28
N VAL A 156 -6.94 -7.45 13.12
CA VAL A 156 -5.87 -8.35 12.67
C VAL A 156 -6.32 -9.81 12.84
N GLU A 157 -6.30 -10.58 11.75
CA GLU A 157 -6.60 -12.02 11.72
C GLU A 157 -5.54 -12.76 10.85
N LEU A 158 -5.37 -14.09 10.99
CA LEU A 158 -4.01 -14.69 11.04
C LEU A 158 -3.66 -15.80 10.07
N TYR A 159 -2.45 -15.75 9.47
CA TYR A 159 -2.00 -16.77 8.51
C TYR A 159 -0.48 -17.01 8.47
N GLU A 160 -0.10 -18.28 8.42
CA GLU A 160 1.25 -18.78 8.78
C GLU A 160 2.38 -18.59 7.75
N ASN A 161 2.08 -18.25 6.50
CA ASN A 161 3.06 -18.35 5.41
C ASN A 161 3.33 -17.04 4.64
N TYR A 162 2.69 -15.92 5.01
CA TYR A 162 2.65 -14.73 4.14
C TYR A 162 2.95 -13.39 4.83
N GLY A 163 3.17 -13.37 6.15
CA GLY A 163 3.25 -12.11 6.91
C GLY A 163 1.98 -11.86 7.73
N THR A 164 1.93 -10.71 8.42
CA THR A 164 0.68 -10.19 9.00
C THR A 164 -0.30 -9.93 7.85
N LEU A 165 -1.25 -10.85 7.64
CA LEU A 165 -2.36 -10.57 6.73
C LEU A 165 -3.37 -9.71 7.48
N LEU A 166 -3.88 -8.69 6.82
CA LEU A 166 -4.92 -7.83 7.34
C LEU A 166 -6.23 -8.44 6.87
N GLY A 167 -7.04 -8.94 7.81
CA GLY A 167 -8.21 -9.74 7.52
C GLY A 167 -9.47 -9.14 8.11
N ARG A 168 -10.57 -9.18 7.35
CA ARG A 168 -11.91 -8.95 7.90
C ARG A 168 -12.70 -10.24 7.79
N SER A 169 -13.24 -10.69 8.91
CA SER A 169 -14.31 -11.69 8.94
C SER A 169 -15.65 -11.00 8.71
N CYS A 170 -16.34 -11.35 7.62
CA CYS A 170 -17.71 -10.90 7.34
C CYS A 170 -18.68 -12.08 7.37
N CYS A 171 -19.81 -11.90 8.06
CA CYS A 171 -20.86 -12.92 8.08
C CYS A 171 -21.66 -12.80 6.79
N VAL A 172 -21.63 -13.84 5.98
CA VAL A 172 -22.32 -13.90 4.69
C VAL A 172 -23.32 -15.05 4.69
N GLN A 173 -24.42 -14.86 3.98
CA GLN A 173 -25.41 -15.91 3.82
C GLN A 173 -25.05 -16.75 2.60
N GLY A 174 -24.95 -18.06 2.78
CA GLY A 174 -24.73 -19.03 1.70
C GLY A 174 -25.97 -19.25 0.86
N GLU A 175 -25.78 -19.92 -0.27
CA GLU A 175 -26.86 -20.31 -1.18
C GLU A 175 -27.87 -21.26 -0.51
N ASP A 176 -27.46 -21.94 0.56
CA ASP A 176 -28.28 -22.77 1.44
C ASP A 176 -29.04 -21.97 2.52
N GLY A 177 -28.88 -20.65 2.55
CA GLY A 177 -29.46 -19.77 3.56
C GLY A 177 -28.71 -19.78 4.90
N ALA A 178 -27.63 -20.56 5.04
CA ALA A 178 -26.84 -20.64 6.25
C ALA A 178 -25.83 -19.49 6.35
N TRP A 179 -25.71 -18.92 7.54
CA TRP A 179 -24.70 -17.91 7.82
C TRP A 179 -23.35 -18.58 8.00
N HIS A 180 -22.38 -18.20 7.17
CA HIS A 180 -21.00 -18.59 7.33
C HIS A 180 -20.11 -17.36 7.39
N TYR A 181 -18.98 -17.49 8.08
CA TYR A 181 -17.95 -16.47 8.08
C TYR A 181 -17.14 -16.59 6.80
N ARG A 182 -17.05 -15.50 6.05
CA ARG A 182 -16.12 -15.34 4.93
C ARG A 182 -14.98 -14.48 5.41
N GLU A 183 -13.79 -15.03 5.31
CA GLU A 183 -12.55 -14.34 5.66
C GLU A 183 -12.03 -13.67 4.39
N GLU A 184 -12.02 -12.34 4.37
CA GLU A 184 -11.34 -11.54 3.35
C GLU A 184 -9.96 -11.19 3.89
N VAL A 185 -8.91 -11.62 3.20
CA VAL A 185 -7.54 -11.60 3.70
C VAL A 185 -6.66 -10.85 2.72
N ALA A 186 -6.11 -9.71 3.14
CA ALA A 186 -5.26 -8.86 2.31
C ALA A 186 -3.81 -8.88 2.82
N GLN A 187 -2.85 -9.05 1.91
CA GLN A 187 -1.45 -9.33 2.26
C GLN A 187 -0.64 -8.11 2.70
N ILE A 188 -1.11 -6.92 2.36
CA ILE A 188 -0.80 -5.58 2.87
C ILE A 188 -1.67 -4.70 1.98
N ASN A 189 -2.39 -3.76 2.55
CA ASN A 189 -3.22 -2.82 1.79
C ASN A 189 -2.37 -1.59 1.42
N ALA A 190 -2.40 -1.17 0.17
CA ALA A 190 -1.63 -0.01 -0.31
C ALA A 190 -1.96 1.27 0.46
N ASN A 191 -3.24 1.51 0.76
CA ASN A 191 -3.68 2.65 1.58
C ASN A 191 -3.12 2.58 3.01
N SER A 192 -3.09 1.37 3.58
CA SER A 192 -2.59 1.17 4.94
C SER A 192 -1.08 1.35 5.03
N LEU A 193 -0.35 0.92 4.01
CA LEU A 193 1.09 1.13 3.89
C LEU A 193 1.41 2.62 3.76
N GLU A 194 0.76 3.32 2.83
CA GLU A 194 0.88 4.76 2.66
C GLU A 194 0.61 5.50 3.98
N HIS A 195 -0.52 5.20 4.63
CA HIS A 195 -0.90 5.83 5.88
C HIS A 195 0.11 5.57 7.01
N GLU A 196 0.65 4.35 7.09
CA GLU A 196 1.71 4.02 8.05
C GLU A 196 2.92 4.95 7.88
N PHE A 197 3.35 5.22 6.64
CA PHE A 197 4.45 6.14 6.38
C PHE A 197 4.06 7.61 6.60
N GLU A 198 2.91 8.04 6.10
CA GLU A 198 2.48 9.45 6.13
C GLU A 198 2.10 9.94 7.53
N THR A 199 1.66 9.03 8.40
CA THR A 199 1.17 9.36 9.74
C THR A 199 1.96 8.68 10.85
N VAL A 200 2.01 7.34 10.90
CA VAL A 200 2.52 6.57 12.05
C VAL A 200 4.04 6.73 12.18
N LEU A 201 4.77 6.59 11.08
CA LEU A 201 6.23 6.68 11.04
C LEU A 201 6.74 8.11 10.80
N ASN A 202 5.88 9.02 10.35
CA ASN A 202 6.29 10.37 9.98
C ASN A 202 6.72 11.21 11.20
N HIS A 203 7.42 12.31 10.95
CA HIS A 203 7.74 13.29 11.98
C HIS A 203 6.50 14.11 12.35
N ASN A 204 6.25 14.32 13.65
CA ASN A 204 5.22 15.25 14.14
C ASN A 204 5.66 16.72 14.02
N GLY A 205 6.96 16.96 13.91
CA GLY A 205 7.55 18.29 13.88
C GLY A 205 7.96 18.67 12.47
N GLU A 206 7.79 19.94 12.12
CA GLU A 206 8.22 20.47 10.82
C GLU A 206 9.73 20.38 10.63
N TYR A 207 10.15 20.22 9.38
CA TYR A 207 11.55 20.33 8.95
C TYR A 207 11.91 21.80 8.69
N ARG A 208 12.71 22.39 9.58
CA ARG A 208 13.19 23.78 9.46
C ARG A 208 14.66 23.87 9.88
N ASN A 209 15.40 24.78 9.24
CA ASN A 209 16.82 25.01 9.54
C ASN A 209 17.67 23.72 9.47
N GLY A 210 17.38 22.85 8.49
CA GLY A 210 18.13 21.62 8.26
C GLY A 210 17.84 20.47 9.23
N LYS A 211 16.75 20.53 10.01
CA LYS A 211 16.35 19.44 10.92
C LYS A 211 14.85 19.39 11.21
N HIS A 212 14.36 18.20 11.57
CA HIS A 212 13.02 17.98 12.11
C HIS A 212 12.93 18.48 13.55
N SER A 213 11.95 19.34 13.83
CA SER A 213 11.78 19.96 15.16
C SER A 213 11.42 18.98 16.28
N CYS A 214 10.81 17.83 15.96
CA CYS A 214 10.41 16.85 16.96
C CYS A 214 11.58 16.02 17.51
N CYS A 215 12.59 15.74 16.69
CA CYS A 215 13.64 14.78 17.05
C CYS A 215 15.07 15.19 16.69
N GLY A 216 15.24 16.31 15.95
CA GLY A 216 16.55 16.79 15.50
C GLY A 216 17.13 16.04 14.29
N GLU A 217 16.40 15.11 13.69
CA GLU A 217 16.81 14.40 12.47
C GLU A 217 17.13 15.38 11.34
N THR A 218 18.27 15.19 10.68
CA THR A 218 18.77 16.08 9.62
C THR A 218 18.44 15.57 8.23
N LYS A 219 18.12 14.29 8.08
CA LYS A 219 17.59 13.76 6.81
C LYS A 219 16.19 14.32 6.56
N LYS A 220 16.02 15.11 5.51
CA LYS A 220 14.73 15.72 5.11
C LYS A 220 13.66 14.66 4.85
N HIS A 221 13.97 13.66 4.03
CA HIS A 221 13.10 12.54 3.68
C HIS A 221 13.45 11.34 4.54
N SER A 222 12.80 11.22 5.70
CA SER A 222 13.13 10.22 6.72
C SER A 222 11.91 9.89 7.58
N VAL A 223 11.98 8.77 8.29
CA VAL A 223 11.00 8.40 9.32
C VAL A 223 11.49 8.79 10.71
N CYS A 224 10.57 9.06 11.63
CA CYS A 224 10.89 9.49 12.97
C CYS A 224 11.21 8.28 13.86
N ARG A 225 12.43 8.22 14.39
CA ARG A 225 12.89 7.13 15.28
C ARG A 225 12.14 7.07 16.62
N TRP A 226 11.49 8.15 17.02
CA TRP A 226 10.79 8.25 18.31
C TRP A 226 9.31 7.90 18.21
N ARG A 227 8.85 7.48 17.04
CA ARG A 227 7.48 6.95 16.88
C ARG A 227 7.35 5.63 17.61
N GLU A 228 6.15 5.38 18.13
CA GLU A 228 5.84 4.13 18.81
C GLU A 228 5.79 3.01 17.76
N THR A 229 6.74 2.10 17.83
CA THR A 229 6.90 0.95 16.93
C THR A 229 6.61 -0.37 17.63
N ALA A 230 5.93 -0.30 18.78
CA ALA A 230 5.63 -1.47 19.61
C ALA A 230 4.86 -2.55 18.82
N HIS A 231 4.08 -2.16 17.80
CA HIS A 231 3.38 -3.08 16.91
C HIS A 231 4.33 -3.94 16.05
N TYR A 232 5.55 -3.48 15.73
CA TYR A 232 6.53 -4.31 15.00
C TYR A 232 7.12 -5.45 15.84
N HIS A 233 7.03 -5.33 17.17
CA HIS A 233 7.50 -6.35 18.11
C HIS A 233 6.39 -7.30 18.58
N LEU A 234 5.20 -7.28 17.97
CA LEU A 234 4.10 -8.17 18.37
C LEU A 234 4.54 -9.65 18.32
N HIS A 235 5.35 -10.05 17.33
CA HIS A 235 5.88 -11.42 17.23
C HIS A 235 6.61 -11.92 18.50
N GLU A 236 7.33 -11.05 19.20
CA GLU A 236 8.06 -11.42 20.42
C GLU A 236 7.11 -11.77 21.57
N ARG A 237 5.92 -11.13 21.61
CA ARG A 237 4.92 -11.33 22.65
C ARG A 237 4.14 -12.64 22.49
N PHE A 238 4.10 -13.22 21.29
CA PHE A 238 3.17 -14.31 20.96
C PHE A 238 3.85 -15.63 20.54
N ASN A 239 5.12 -15.82 20.91
CA ASN A 239 6.00 -16.90 20.43
C ASN A 239 5.65 -18.35 20.87
N HIS A 240 4.41 -18.65 21.29
CA HIS A 240 4.10 -19.91 21.98
C HIS A 240 3.28 -20.97 21.21
N HIS A 241 2.53 -20.69 20.14
CA HIS A 241 1.68 -21.71 19.48
C HIS A 241 1.71 -21.63 17.92
N LYS A 242 2.05 -22.74 17.24
CA LYS A 242 2.08 -22.90 15.76
C LYS A 242 1.06 -23.97 15.30
N VAL A 243 0.34 -23.76 14.18
CA VAL A 243 -0.47 -24.77 13.48
C VAL A 243 -0.58 -24.44 11.97
N GLU A 244 -0.21 -25.39 11.11
CA GLU A 244 -0.22 -25.28 9.64
C GLU A 244 -1.60 -25.40 8.98
N ARG A 245 -1.87 -24.51 8.01
CA ARG A 245 -2.95 -24.63 7.00
C ARG A 245 -2.48 -24.26 5.60
N LYS A 246 -3.02 -24.94 4.58
CA LYS A 246 -2.73 -24.74 3.15
C LYS A 246 -3.73 -23.78 2.51
N LEU A 247 -3.24 -22.73 1.86
CA LEU A 247 -4.03 -21.80 1.04
C LEU A 247 -4.24 -22.35 -0.40
N CYS A 248 -5.39 -22.03 -0.99
CA CYS A 248 -5.68 -22.33 -2.39
C CYS A 248 -4.80 -21.47 -3.32
N LYS A 249 -4.37 -22.07 -4.43
CA LYS A 249 -3.49 -21.47 -5.43
C LYS A 249 -4.17 -20.28 -6.12
N LYS A 250 -3.35 -19.27 -6.46
CA LYS A 250 -3.68 -18.10 -7.28
C LYS A 250 -4.65 -18.45 -8.41
N HIS A 251 -5.73 -17.67 -8.51
CA HIS A 251 -6.52 -17.56 -9.74
C HIS A 251 -5.76 -16.71 -10.76
N PRO A 252 -5.97 -16.93 -12.07
CA PRO A 252 -5.28 -16.22 -13.14
C PRO A 252 -5.43 -14.70 -13.02
N THR A 253 -4.35 -14.00 -13.31
CA THR A 253 -4.17 -12.55 -13.31
C THR A 253 -5.01 -11.91 -14.41
N GLU A 254 -6.24 -11.52 -14.08
CA GLU A 254 -6.94 -10.48 -14.86
C GLU A 254 -6.19 -9.15 -14.71
N VAL A 255 -6.02 -8.42 -15.82
CA VAL A 255 -5.42 -7.09 -15.81
C VAL A 255 -6.36 -6.13 -15.08
N ARG A 256 -5.94 -5.58 -13.94
CA ARG A 256 -6.71 -4.63 -13.12
C ARG A 256 -6.02 -3.26 -13.10
N LYS A 257 -6.80 -2.16 -13.15
CA LYS A 257 -6.31 -0.79 -12.89
C LYS A 257 -6.59 -0.44 -11.44
N TYR A 258 -5.56 0.01 -10.72
CA TYR A 258 -5.66 0.50 -9.34
C TYR A 258 -5.52 2.02 -9.36
N THR A 259 -6.56 2.76 -8.96
CA THR A 259 -6.65 4.22 -9.17
C THR A 259 -6.81 5.00 -7.86
N LYS A 260 -5.77 5.74 -7.44
CA LYS A 260 -5.82 6.56 -6.22
C LYS A 260 -6.55 7.86 -6.48
N ILE A 261 -7.68 8.08 -5.79
CA ILE A 261 -8.53 9.27 -5.95
C ILE A 261 -8.46 10.15 -4.71
N LYS A 262 -8.45 11.47 -4.92
CA LYS A 262 -8.47 12.47 -3.87
C LYS A 262 -9.59 12.29 -2.87
N ASN A 263 -9.23 12.26 -1.58
CA ASN A 263 -10.13 12.11 -0.43
C ASN A 263 -10.99 10.84 -0.49
N ARG A 264 -10.55 9.79 -1.19
CA ARG A 264 -11.30 8.54 -1.34
C ARG A 264 -10.36 7.34 -1.21
N ALA A 265 -10.92 6.21 -0.79
CA ALA A 265 -10.27 4.94 -0.99
C ALA A 265 -10.06 4.71 -2.49
N CYS A 266 -8.90 4.16 -2.83
CA CYS A 266 -8.53 3.80 -4.18
C CYS A 266 -9.53 2.78 -4.78
N ARG A 267 -9.69 2.78 -6.10
CA ARG A 267 -10.67 1.94 -6.82
C ARG A 267 -9.98 0.97 -7.77
N THR A 268 -10.49 -0.26 -7.78
CA THR A 268 -10.13 -1.28 -8.78
C THR A 268 -11.18 -1.30 -9.89
N SER A 269 -10.75 -1.23 -11.15
CA SER A 269 -11.59 -1.38 -12.35
C SER A 269 -10.96 -2.32 -13.36
#